data_AF-A0A6B3GEY1-F1
#
_entry.id   AF-A0A6B3GEY1-F1
#
_cell.length_a   1.000
_cell.length_b   1.000
_cell.length_c   1.000
_cell.angle_alpha   90.00
_cell.angle_beta   90.00
_cell.angle_gamma   90.00
#
_symmetry.space_group_name_H-M   'P 1'
#
loop_
_entity.id
_entity.type
_entity.pdbx_description
1 polymer ?
#
loop_
_entity_poly.entity_id
_entity_poly.type
_entity_poly.pdbx_seq_one_letter_code
_entity_poly.pdbx_strand_id
1 'polypeptide(L)' 'TDEITLTATVRNAGALAAPASKVELRLGGTKVATASVGALASGASTQVSASIGARNAGSYQLSAVADPAGE' A
#
# COMPACT_ATOMS: atom_id res chain seq x y z
N THR A 1 -23.19 5.31 -3.96
CA THR A 1 -21.94 5.07 -3.22
C THR A 1 -20.96 4.50 -4.20
N ASP A 2 -19.91 5.24 -4.53
CA ASP A 2 -18.88 4.80 -5.48
C ASP A 2 -17.83 3.94 -4.77
N GLU A 3 -17.44 2.85 -5.40
CA GLU A 3 -16.31 2.05 -4.93
C GLU A 3 -15.01 2.81 -5.17
N ILE A 4 -14.20 2.95 -4.13
CA ILE A 4 -12.89 3.58 -4.24
C ILE A 4 -11.83 2.48 -4.24
N THR A 5 -11.03 2.45 -5.31
CA THR A 5 -9.82 1.64 -5.39
C THR A 5 -8.61 2.52 -5.18
N LEU A 6 -7.77 2.15 -4.22
CA LEU A 6 -6.49 2.80 -3.97
C LEU A 6 -5.39 2.03 -4.69
N THR A 7 -4.46 2.76 -5.28
CA THR A 7 -3.30 2.19 -5.95
C THR A 7 -2.04 2.82 -5.37
N ALA A 8 -1.10 1.99 -4.95
CA ALA A 8 0.19 2.40 -4.40
C ALA A 8 1.33 1.78 -5.19
N THR A 9 2.37 2.57 -5.44
CA THR A 9 3.61 2.11 -6.05
C THR A 9 4.64 1.90 -4.97
N VAL A 10 5.15 0.68 -4.87
CA VAL A 10 6.16 0.26 -3.89
C VAL A 10 7.45 0.05 -4.64
N ARG A 11 8.53 0.69 -4.18
CA ARG A 11 9.85 0.57 -4.77
C ARG A 11 10.84 0.10 -3.73
N ASN A 12 11.62 -0.92 -4.06
CA ASN A 12 12.82 -1.25 -3.30
C ASN A 12 13.94 -0.29 -3.69
N ALA A 13 14.23 0.67 -2.83
CA ALA A 13 15.33 1.63 -3.01
C ALA A 13 16.66 1.16 -2.39
N GLY A 14 16.68 -0.03 -1.77
CA GLY A 14 17.88 -0.63 -1.21
C GLY A 14 18.73 -1.34 -2.26
N ALA A 15 19.97 -1.68 -1.87
CA ALA A 15 20.91 -2.39 -2.74
C ALA A 15 20.68 -3.91 -2.81
N LEU A 16 19.94 -4.47 -1.85
CA LEU A 16 19.62 -5.89 -1.74
C LEU A 16 18.18 -6.17 -2.16
N ALA A 17 17.88 -7.41 -2.52
CA ALA A 17 16.51 -7.85 -2.77
C ALA A 17 15.69 -7.81 -1.47
N ALA A 18 14.48 -7.26 -1.53
CA ALA A 18 13.52 -7.27 -0.46
C ALA A 18 12.63 -8.53 -0.59
N PRO A 19 12.39 -9.29 0.50
CA PRO A 19 11.47 -10.40 0.49
C PRO A 19 10.02 -9.93 0.25
N ALA A 20 9.10 -10.87 0.08
CA ALA A 20 7.68 -10.54 -0.04
C ALA A 20 7.17 -9.88 1.25
N SER A 21 6.50 -8.74 1.12
CA SER A 21 6.03 -7.94 2.23
C SER A 21 4.59 -7.48 2.00
N LYS A 22 4.10 -6.55 2.83
CA LYS A 22 2.75 -6.01 2.74
C LYS A 22 2.78 -4.49 2.79
N VAL A 23 1.82 -3.86 2.14
CA VAL A 23 1.57 -2.42 2.28
C VAL A 23 0.26 -2.22 2.99
N GLU A 24 0.28 -1.39 4.01
CA GLU A 24 -0.91 -0.94 4.71
C GLU A 24 -1.38 0.40 4.16
N LEU A 25 -2.64 0.45 3.73
CA LEU A 25 -3.28 1.67 3.27
C LEU A 25 -4.15 2.23 4.39
N ARG A 26 -3.93 3.51 4.71
CA ARG A 26 -4.60 4.20 5.81
C ARG A 26 -5.29 5.47 5.31
N LEU A 27 -6.49 5.70 5.82
CA LEU A 27 -7.24 6.94 5.64
C LEU A 27 -7.42 7.62 6.99
N GLY A 28 -6.91 8.84 7.14
CA GLY A 28 -6.98 9.59 8.40
C GLY A 28 -6.28 8.89 9.57
N GLY A 29 -5.24 8.08 9.28
CA GLY A 29 -4.53 7.28 10.28
C GLY A 29 -5.12 5.90 10.56
N THR A 30 -6.35 5.62 10.10
CA THR A 30 -7.01 4.32 10.29
C THR A 30 -6.70 3.37 9.13
N LYS A 31 -6.30 2.13 9.44
CA LYS A 31 -6.13 1.07 8.43
C LYS A 31 -7.43 0.79 7.70
N VAL A 32 -7.42 0.94 6.38
CA VAL A 32 -8.60 0.68 5.53
C VAL A 32 -8.41 -0.48 4.57
N ALA A 33 -7.16 -0.81 4.22
CA ALA A 33 -6.84 -1.96 3.40
C ALA A 33 -5.39 -2.41 3.60
N THR A 34 -5.11 -3.63 3.16
CA THR A 34 -3.76 -4.17 3.07
C THR A 34 -3.59 -4.80 1.70
N ALA A 35 -2.46 -4.53 1.05
CA ALA A 35 -2.11 -5.11 -0.23
C ALA A 35 -0.80 -5.91 -0.12
N SER A 36 -0.76 -7.09 -0.72
CA SER A 36 0.43 -7.94 -0.72
C SER A 36 1.43 -7.44 -1.77
N VAL A 37 2.70 -7.36 -1.38
CA VAL A 37 3.83 -7.00 -2.24
C VAL A 37 4.69 -8.24 -2.42
N GLY A 38 4.87 -8.68 -3.65
CA GLY A 38 5.81 -9.76 -3.96
C GLY A 38 7.25 -9.36 -3.66
N ALA A 39 8.17 -10.32 -3.69
CA ALA A 39 9.59 -10.01 -3.54
C ALA A 39 10.04 -8.98 -4.60
N LEU A 40 10.79 -7.98 -4.18
CA LEU A 40 11.27 -6.89 -5.03
C LEU A 40 12.79 -6.93 -5.10
N ALA A 41 13.33 -7.17 -6.30
CA ALA A 41 14.75 -7.00 -6.54
C ALA A 41 15.20 -5.55 -6.25
N SER A 42 16.51 -5.36 -6.05
CA SER A 42 17.12 -4.04 -5.89
C SER A 42 16.71 -3.11 -7.03
N GLY A 43 16.23 -1.90 -6.70
CA GLY A 43 15.78 -0.91 -7.68
C GLY A 43 14.43 -1.20 -8.35
N ALA A 44 13.84 -2.39 -8.15
CA ALA A 44 12.56 -2.73 -8.75
C ALA A 44 11.39 -2.04 -8.05
N SER A 45 10.30 -1.84 -8.79
CA SER A 45 9.03 -1.38 -8.27
C SER A 45 7.89 -2.32 -8.66
N THR A 46 6.85 -2.34 -7.84
CA THR A 46 5.59 -2.98 -8.14
C THR A 46 4.44 -2.05 -7.80
N GLN A 47 3.33 -2.25 -8.50
CA GLN A 47 2.09 -1.54 -8.24
C GLN A 47 1.12 -2.49 -7.56
N VAL A 48 0.57 -2.06 -6.43
CA VAL A 48 -0.43 -2.81 -5.69
C VAL A 48 -1.70 -1.99 -5.58
N SER A 49 -2.84 -2.66 -5.70
CA SER A 49 -4.14 -2.04 -5.58
C SER A 49 -4.97 -2.74 -4.51
N ALA A 50 -5.82 -1.98 -3.83
CA ALA A 50 -6.82 -2.52 -2.93
C ALA A 50 -8.09 -1.66 -2.98
N SER A 51 -9.24 -2.33 -3.05
CA SER A 51 -10.53 -1.67 -2.89
C SER A 51 -10.79 -1.40 -1.42
N ILE A 52 -11.22 -0.18 -1.10
CA ILE A 52 -11.59 0.25 0.26
C ILE A 52 -13.12 0.41 0.43
N GLY A 53 -13.87 -0.06 -0.57
CA GLY A 53 -15.31 0.05 -0.66
C GLY A 53 -15.79 1.48 -0.83
N ALA A 54 -17.08 1.68 -0.55
CA ALA A 54 -17.69 3.00 -0.54
C ALA A 54 -17.25 3.83 0.66
N ARG A 55 -17.06 5.14 0.45
CA ARG A 55 -16.79 6.11 1.52
C ARG A 55 -17.78 7.25 1.46
N ASN A 56 -18.06 7.82 2.64
CA ASN A 56 -18.83 9.06 2.71
C ASN A 56 -18.04 10.19 2.04
N ALA A 57 -18.75 11.18 1.50
CA ALA A 57 -18.10 12.36 0.94
C ALA A 57 -17.34 13.11 2.05
N GLY A 58 -16.09 13.47 1.78
CA GLY A 58 -15.22 14.16 2.72
C GLY A 58 -13.76 14.15 2.28
N SER A 59 -12.94 14.88 3.02
CA SER A 59 -11.49 14.89 2.82
C SER A 59 -10.84 13.87 3.74
N TYR A 60 -10.09 12.93 3.17
CA TYR A 60 -9.36 11.92 3.92
C TYR A 60 -7.87 12.03 3.62
N GLN A 61 -7.04 12.06 4.67
CA GLN A 61 -5.59 11.98 4.51
C GLN A 61 -5.20 10.55 4.12
N LEU A 62 -4.75 10.36 2.89
CA LEU A 62 -4.28 9.08 2.40
C LEU A 62 -2.80 8.88 2.77
N SER A 63 -2.50 7.74 3.38
CA SER A 63 -1.12 7.32 3.66
C SER A 63 -0.95 5.83 3.38
N ALA A 64 0.28 5.45 3.03
CA ALA A 64 0.67 4.06 2.77
C ALA A 64 1.94 3.74 3.56
N VAL A 65 1.95 2.61 4.26
CA VAL A 65 3.12 2.13 5.01
C VAL A 65 3.56 0.83 4.38
N ALA A 66 4.74 0.84 3.76
CA ALA A 66 5.38 -0.37 3.24
C ALA A 66 6.01 -1.12 4.40
N ASP A 67 5.77 -2.43 4.43
CA ASP A 67 6.26 -3.36 5.45
C ASP A 67 6.10 -2.84 6.90
N PRO A 68 4.85 -2.71 7.38
CA PRO A 68 4.61 -2.21 8.74
C PRO A 68 5.08 -3.19 9.84
N ALA A 69 5.40 -4.44 9.50
CA ALA A 69 5.85 -5.47 10.44
C ALA A 69 7.39 -5.58 10.52
N GLY A 70 8.12 -5.08 9.51
CA GLY A 70 9.58 -5.15 9.47
C GLY A 70 10.10 -6.55 9.17
N GLU A 71 9.43 -7.26 8.26
CA GLU A 71 9.73 -8.66 7.88
C GLU A 71 11.09 -8.82 7.18
#